data_AF-A0A918MGZ1-F1
#
_entry.id   AF-A0A918MGZ1-F1
#
_cell.length_a   1.000
_cell.length_b   1.000
_cell.length_c   1.000
_cell.angle_alpha   90.00
_cell.angle_beta   90.00
_cell.angle_gamma   90.00
#
_symmetry.space_group_name_H-M   'P 1'
#
loop_
_entity.id
_entity.type
_entity.pdbx_description
1 polymer ?
#
loop_
_entity_poly.entity_id
_entity_poly.type
_entity_poly.pdbx_seq_one_letter_code
_entity_poly.pdbx_strand_id
1 'polypeptide(L)'
;MINDHMSVLCVSEKKSELKFKTIDMKAKLNFTKPMLNLLIAVFLLTASSKLIAQEKKSTDLKDFKVIVEKTENGIKMQSVKGSAWLDLSFSINNDRPQAIDEYGMTELDKISSDKDANLADFLFTVSKTENGIVLKGIEGTAWTDLSFSLPENGKQEIDQYGMVN
;
A
#
# COMPACT_ATOMS: atom_id res chain seq x y z
N MET A 1 -1.52 73.10 32.86
CA MET A 1 -1.13 72.96 34.28
C MET A 1 -2.20 72.10 34.92
N ILE A 2 -1.85 70.88 35.37
CA ILE A 2 -2.44 70.14 36.52
C ILE A 2 -3.94 69.77 36.40
N ASN A 3 -4.49 68.63 36.79
CA ASN A 3 -4.16 67.21 36.97
C ASN A 3 -5.53 66.55 37.28
N ASP A 4 -5.63 65.24 37.09
CA ASP A 4 -6.44 64.28 37.90
C ASP A 4 -7.89 64.61 38.28
N HIS A 5 -8.83 63.81 37.76
CA HIS A 5 -9.52 62.80 38.58
C HIS A 5 -10.45 61.96 37.70
N MET A 6 -10.02 60.74 37.40
CA MET A 6 -10.82 59.71 36.76
C MET A 6 -11.59 58.94 37.84
N SER A 7 -12.89 59.18 37.96
CA SER A 7 -13.78 58.39 38.80
C SER A 7 -14.20 57.12 38.06
N VAL A 8 -13.59 56.00 38.44
CA VAL A 8 -13.97 54.66 37.96
C VAL A 8 -15.25 54.22 38.67
N LEU A 9 -16.31 54.02 37.90
CA LEU A 9 -17.55 53.38 38.31
C LEU A 9 -17.31 51.86 38.43
N CYS A 10 -17.34 51.33 39.65
CA CYS A 10 -17.28 49.90 39.91
C CYS A 10 -18.59 49.20 39.52
N VAL A 11 -18.55 48.34 38.50
CA VAL A 11 -19.58 47.33 38.25
C VAL A 11 -19.24 46.09 39.06
N SER A 12 -20.12 45.70 39.99
CA SER A 12 -20.00 44.48 40.78
C SER A 12 -20.52 43.28 39.98
N GLU A 13 -19.62 42.45 39.45
CA GLU A 13 -19.98 41.13 38.92
C GLU A 13 -20.24 40.16 40.09
N LYS A 14 -21.50 39.72 40.22
CA LYS A 14 -21.85 38.59 41.10
C LYS A 14 -21.35 37.28 40.46
N LYS A 15 -20.21 36.80 40.94
CA LYS A 15 -19.71 35.45 40.64
C LYS A 15 -20.58 34.42 41.36
N SER A 16 -21.40 33.68 40.63
CA SER A 16 -22.12 32.52 41.15
C SER A 16 -21.16 31.33 41.26
N GLU A 17 -20.81 30.94 42.49
CA GLU A 17 -20.02 29.72 42.73
C GLU A 17 -20.91 28.48 42.61
N LEU A 18 -20.69 27.68 41.56
CA LEU A 18 -21.26 26.33 41.48
C LEU A 18 -20.52 25.44 42.49
N LYS A 19 -21.19 25.06 43.59
CA LYS A 19 -20.67 24.02 44.50
C LYS A 19 -20.85 22.65 43.86
N PHE A 20 -19.77 22.12 43.30
CA PHE A 20 -19.72 20.73 42.85
C PHE A 20 -19.60 19.81 44.07
N LYS A 21 -20.62 18.99 44.31
CA LYS A 21 -20.61 17.98 45.38
C LYS A 21 -19.89 16.74 44.86
N THR A 22 -18.64 16.54 45.25
CA THR A 22 -17.91 15.30 44.96
C THR A 22 -18.58 14.15 45.71
N ILE A 23 -19.12 13.18 44.96
CA ILE A 23 -19.62 11.93 45.53
C ILE A 23 -18.41 10.98 45.54
N ASP A 24 -17.78 10.81 46.70
CA ASP A 24 -16.75 9.79 46.89
C ASP A 24 -17.40 8.40 46.84
N MET A 25 -17.38 7.78 45.67
CA MET A 25 -17.77 6.39 45.50
C MET A 25 -16.58 5.49 45.88
N LYS A 26 -16.56 5.00 47.12
CA LYS A 26 -15.63 3.94 47.54
C LYS A 26 -16.07 2.61 46.91
N ALA A 27 -15.61 2.32 45.71
CA ALA A 27 -15.77 1.00 45.10
C ALA A 27 -14.87 -0.01 45.84
N LYS A 28 -15.46 -0.83 46.71
CA LYS A 28 -14.79 -2.05 47.20
C LYS A 28 -14.92 -3.12 46.12
N LEU A 29 -13.86 -3.30 45.32
CA LEU A 29 -13.79 -4.43 44.39
C LEU A 29 -13.35 -5.68 45.15
N ASN A 30 -14.28 -6.61 45.37
CA ASN A 30 -13.96 -7.94 45.86
C ASN A 30 -13.61 -8.82 44.66
N PHE A 31 -12.33 -8.82 44.27
CA PHE A 31 -11.82 -9.76 43.26
C PHE A 31 -11.85 -11.18 43.83
N THR A 32 -12.97 -11.88 43.63
CA THR A 32 -13.03 -13.32 43.91
C THR A 32 -12.25 -14.06 42.83
N LYS A 33 -11.34 -14.94 43.25
CA LYS A 33 -10.44 -15.79 42.43
C LYS A 33 -11.00 -16.35 41.11
N PRO A 34 -12.27 -16.81 40.98
CA PRO A 34 -12.74 -17.38 39.71
C PRO A 34 -12.79 -16.39 38.54
N MET A 35 -12.92 -15.07 38.80
CA MET A 35 -12.96 -14.06 37.73
C MET A 35 -11.60 -13.81 37.07
N LEU A 36 -10.50 -14.04 37.80
CA LEU A 36 -9.14 -13.91 37.25
C LEU A 36 -8.81 -15.06 36.29
N ASN A 37 -9.24 -16.29 36.61
CA ASN A 37 -9.00 -17.46 35.76
C ASN A 37 -9.77 -17.39 34.43
N LEU A 38 -10.95 -16.75 34.40
CA LEU A 38 -11.72 -16.58 33.17
C LEU A 38 -11.03 -15.64 32.17
N LEU A 39 -10.37 -14.59 32.66
CA LEU A 39 -9.63 -13.63 31.84
C LEU A 39 -8.40 -14.25 31.17
N ILE A 40 -7.74 -15.21 31.84
CA ILE A 40 -6.57 -15.93 31.29
C ILE A 40 -6.98 -16.90 30.17
N ALA A 41 -8.14 -17.55 30.29
CA ALA A 41 -8.63 -18.49 29.28
C ALA A 41 -9.04 -17.81 27.95
N VAL A 42 -9.57 -16.57 28.02
CA VAL A 42 -9.99 -15.81 26.82
C VAL A 42 -8.80 -15.30 26.00
N PHE A 43 -7.64 -15.07 26.63
CA PHE A 43 -6.44 -14.55 25.95
C PHE A 43 -5.74 -15.57 25.04
N LEU A 44 -6.05 -16.86 25.14
CA LEU A 44 -5.38 -17.92 24.38
C LEU A 44 -6.00 -18.18 22.99
N LEU A 45 -7.10 -17.51 22.61
CA LEU A 45 -7.87 -17.83 21.41
C LEU A 45 -7.68 -16.87 20.23
N THR A 46 -6.90 -15.78 20.33
CA THR A 46 -6.81 -14.75 19.27
C THR A 46 -5.49 -14.73 18.49
N ALA A 47 -4.66 -15.76 18.58
CA ALA A 47 -3.35 -15.80 17.91
C ALA A 47 -3.23 -16.95 16.89
N SER A 48 -4.17 -17.06 15.96
CA SER A 48 -3.93 -17.79 14.71
C SER A 48 -3.51 -16.82 13.62
N SER A 49 -2.31 -16.25 13.76
CA SER A 49 -1.65 -15.59 12.63
C SER A 49 -1.37 -16.68 11.60
N LYS A 50 -2.02 -16.62 10.44
CA LYS A 50 -1.70 -17.48 9.30
C LYS A 50 -0.30 -17.09 8.83
N LEU A 51 0.73 -17.75 9.35
CA LEU A 51 2.08 -17.66 8.83
C LEU A 51 2.03 -18.28 7.44
N ILE A 52 1.90 -17.44 6.41
CA ILE A 52 2.34 -17.82 5.08
C ILE A 52 3.86 -17.95 5.23
N ALA A 53 4.34 -19.19 5.30
CA ALA A 53 5.74 -19.49 5.14
C ALA A 53 6.14 -19.00 3.75
N GLN A 54 6.62 -17.75 3.67
CA GLN A 54 7.33 -17.27 2.51
C GLN A 54 8.59 -18.11 2.46
N GLU A 55 8.56 -19.16 1.65
CA GLU A 55 9.74 -19.91 1.30
C GLU A 55 10.72 -18.88 0.73
N LYS A 56 11.70 -18.47 1.54
CA LYS A 56 12.83 -17.68 1.08
C LYS A 56 13.67 -18.60 0.21
N LYS A 57 13.19 -18.94 -0.99
CA LYS A 57 14.12 -19.03 -2.10
C LYS A 57 14.77 -17.67 -2.12
N SER A 58 16.05 -17.63 -1.80
CA SER A 58 16.94 -16.60 -2.32
C SER A 58 16.81 -16.71 -3.84
N THR A 59 15.77 -16.10 -4.40
CA THR A 59 15.54 -16.03 -5.82
C THR A 59 16.60 -15.08 -6.32
N ASP A 60 17.64 -15.63 -6.93
CA ASP A 60 18.46 -14.88 -7.86
C ASP A 60 17.50 -14.46 -9.00
N LEU A 61 16.81 -13.34 -8.78
CA LEU A 61 15.85 -12.81 -9.73
C LEU A 61 16.65 -12.31 -10.90
N LYS A 62 16.39 -12.89 -12.08
CA LYS A 62 17.03 -12.42 -13.29
C LYS A 62 16.67 -10.96 -13.55
N ASP A 63 17.68 -10.22 -13.92
CA ASP A 63 17.60 -8.79 -14.17
C ASP A 63 16.71 -8.45 -15.38
N PHE A 64 15.66 -7.65 -15.16
CA PHE A 64 14.92 -6.99 -16.24
C PHE A 64 14.81 -5.48 -15.99
N LYS A 65 14.46 -4.74 -17.04
CA LYS A 65 14.16 -3.31 -16.95
C LYS A 65 13.18 -2.96 -18.05
N VAL A 66 12.03 -2.42 -17.64
CA VAL A 66 10.95 -2.04 -18.55
C VAL A 66 10.50 -0.63 -18.23
N ILE A 67 10.33 0.19 -19.25
CA ILE A 67 9.72 1.52 -19.16
C ILE A 67 8.26 1.37 -19.55
N VAL A 68 7.36 1.79 -18.67
CA VAL A 68 5.91 1.78 -18.90
C VAL A 68 5.43 3.19 -19.17
N GLU A 69 4.70 3.39 -20.25
CA GLU A 69 4.12 4.66 -20.68
C GLU A 69 2.60 4.55 -20.76
N LYS A 70 1.88 5.44 -20.06
CA LYS A 70 0.42 5.58 -20.21
C LYS A 70 0.13 6.39 -21.45
N THR A 71 -0.75 5.88 -22.31
CA THR A 71 -1.20 6.59 -23.52
C THR A 71 -2.72 6.75 -23.50
N GLU A 72 -3.23 7.57 -24.44
CA GLU A 72 -4.64 7.94 -24.51
C GLU A 72 -5.51 6.68 -24.61
N ASN A 73 -5.09 5.74 -25.47
CA ASN A 73 -5.84 4.55 -25.81
C ASN A 73 -5.33 3.26 -25.14
N GLY A 74 -4.22 3.32 -24.40
CA GLY A 74 -3.67 2.12 -23.76
C GLY A 74 -2.30 2.31 -23.12
N ILE A 75 -1.42 1.34 -23.30
CA ILE A 75 -0.11 1.28 -22.66
C ILE A 75 0.96 0.99 -23.72
N LYS A 76 2.08 1.71 -23.63
CA LYS A 76 3.31 1.39 -24.34
C LYS A 76 4.34 0.91 -23.33
N MET A 77 5.15 -0.05 -23.73
CA MET A 77 6.22 -0.60 -22.91
C MET A 77 7.48 -0.69 -23.75
N GLN A 78 8.62 -0.28 -23.19
CA GLN A 78 9.93 -0.44 -23.80
C GLN A 78 10.78 -1.32 -22.88
N SER A 79 11.31 -2.42 -23.42
CA SER A 79 12.25 -3.28 -22.73
C SER A 79 13.66 -2.76 -22.95
N VAL A 80 14.35 -2.44 -21.85
CA VAL A 80 15.75 -2.01 -21.87
C VAL A 80 16.68 -3.20 -21.65
N LYS A 81 16.25 -4.19 -20.85
CA LYS A 81 16.97 -5.46 -20.62
C LYS A 81 16.00 -6.57 -20.20
N GLY A 82 16.39 -7.82 -20.45
CA GLY A 82 15.71 -9.00 -19.91
C GLY A 82 14.53 -9.54 -20.73
N SER A 83 14.24 -8.97 -21.90
CA SER A 83 13.13 -9.44 -22.76
C SER A 83 13.58 -9.66 -24.20
N ALA A 84 12.90 -10.55 -24.92
CA ALA A 84 13.08 -10.81 -26.36
C ALA A 84 12.47 -9.71 -27.25
N TRP A 85 11.64 -8.85 -26.68
CA TRP A 85 11.02 -7.72 -27.36
C TRP A 85 11.71 -6.41 -26.98
N LEU A 86 11.63 -5.42 -27.88
CA LEU A 86 12.10 -4.04 -27.65
C LEU A 86 10.96 -3.13 -27.25
N ASP A 87 9.85 -3.17 -28.01
CA ASP A 87 8.69 -2.32 -27.80
C ASP A 87 7.40 -3.15 -27.86
N LEU A 88 6.48 -2.86 -26.96
CA LEU A 88 5.09 -3.32 -27.00
C LEU A 88 4.17 -2.10 -26.94
N SER A 89 3.07 -2.17 -27.69
CA SER A 89 2.02 -1.15 -27.65
C SER A 89 0.69 -1.83 -27.87
N PHE A 90 -0.24 -1.64 -26.94
CA PHE A 90 -1.56 -2.22 -27.05
C PHE A 90 -2.61 -1.29 -26.44
N SER A 91 -3.81 -1.36 -27.01
CA SER A 91 -4.97 -0.65 -26.48
C SER A 91 -5.60 -1.45 -25.36
N ILE A 92 -5.92 -0.80 -24.25
CA ILE A 92 -6.54 -1.47 -23.10
C ILE A 92 -7.52 -0.52 -22.41
N ASN A 93 -8.71 -1.03 -22.12
CA ASN A 93 -9.68 -0.32 -21.31
C ASN A 93 -9.25 -0.33 -19.84
N ASN A 94 -9.78 0.61 -19.06
CA ASN A 94 -9.53 0.65 -17.63
C ASN A 94 -9.92 -0.69 -16.98
N ASP A 95 -9.14 -1.08 -15.97
CA ASP A 95 -9.38 -2.24 -15.09
C ASP A 95 -9.41 -3.60 -15.80
N ARG A 96 -8.97 -3.66 -17.07
CA ARG A 96 -8.68 -4.92 -17.76
C ARG A 96 -7.18 -5.17 -17.71
N PRO A 97 -6.72 -6.28 -17.13
CA PRO A 97 -5.30 -6.63 -17.13
C PRO A 97 -4.86 -7.25 -18.45
N GLN A 98 -3.64 -6.92 -18.89
CA GLN A 98 -2.90 -7.66 -19.91
C GLN A 98 -1.69 -8.32 -19.24
N ALA A 99 -1.51 -9.62 -19.44
CA ALA A 99 -0.32 -10.33 -18.97
C ALA A 99 0.86 -10.11 -19.94
N ILE A 100 2.04 -9.88 -19.38
CA ILE A 100 3.29 -9.64 -20.10
C ILE A 100 4.37 -10.55 -19.51
N ASP A 101 5.12 -11.22 -20.38
CA ASP A 101 6.29 -12.01 -20.05
C ASP A 101 7.52 -11.55 -20.87
N GLU A 102 8.64 -12.25 -20.72
CA GLU A 102 9.88 -11.98 -21.43
C GLU A 102 9.78 -12.11 -22.95
N TYR A 103 8.76 -12.78 -23.46
CA TYR A 103 8.51 -12.96 -24.89
C TYR A 103 7.44 -12.01 -25.45
N GLY A 104 6.64 -11.38 -24.59
CA GLY A 104 5.75 -10.28 -24.95
C GLY A 104 4.39 -10.35 -24.27
N MET A 105 3.32 -10.05 -25.01
CA MET A 105 1.96 -10.23 -24.51
C MET A 105 1.60 -11.72 -24.43
N THR A 106 1.06 -12.13 -23.28
CA THR A 106 0.76 -13.54 -22.97
C THR A 106 -0.58 -13.68 -22.25
N GLU A 107 -0.88 -14.88 -21.78
CA GLU A 107 -2.04 -15.20 -20.95
C GLU A 107 -1.60 -15.43 -19.50
N LEU A 108 -2.48 -15.13 -18.53
CA LEU A 108 -2.17 -15.18 -17.10
C LEU A 108 -1.65 -16.55 -16.64
N ASP A 109 -2.22 -17.63 -17.20
CA ASP A 109 -1.92 -19.01 -16.81
C ASP A 109 -0.78 -19.64 -17.65
N LYS A 110 -0.17 -18.85 -18.54
CA LYS A 110 0.87 -19.32 -19.46
C LYS A 110 2.27 -18.99 -18.91
N ILE A 111 2.65 -19.68 -17.86
CA ILE A 111 4.03 -19.67 -17.37
C ILE A 111 4.90 -20.47 -18.35
N SER A 112 5.87 -19.82 -19.00
CA SER A 112 6.77 -20.53 -19.91
C SER A 112 7.56 -21.62 -19.18
N SER A 113 7.45 -22.86 -19.65
CA SER A 113 8.28 -23.97 -19.18
C SER A 113 9.66 -23.99 -19.82
N ASP A 114 9.82 -23.31 -20.96
CA ASP A 114 11.08 -23.19 -21.69
C ASP A 114 11.69 -21.84 -21.38
N LYS A 115 12.70 -21.83 -20.51
CA LYS A 115 13.36 -20.60 -20.02
C LYS A 115 14.66 -20.40 -20.77
N ASP A 116 14.80 -19.26 -21.44
CA ASP A 116 16.08 -18.86 -22.06
C ASP A 116 17.04 -18.34 -20.98
N ALA A 117 18.28 -18.81 -20.99
CA ALA A 117 19.30 -18.39 -20.03
C ALA A 117 19.66 -16.89 -20.13
N ASN A 118 19.40 -16.26 -21.29
CA ASN A 118 19.73 -14.86 -21.57
C ASN A 118 18.56 -13.90 -21.34
N LEU A 119 17.35 -14.41 -21.13
CA LEU A 119 16.15 -13.62 -20.82
C LEU A 119 15.84 -13.69 -19.34
N ALA A 120 15.14 -12.68 -18.84
CA ALA A 120 14.61 -12.71 -17.49
C ALA A 120 13.37 -13.63 -17.44
N ASP A 121 13.17 -14.33 -16.34
CA ASP A 121 12.04 -15.25 -16.18
C ASP A 121 10.93 -14.54 -15.41
N PHE A 122 10.18 -13.64 -16.08
CA PHE A 122 9.16 -12.83 -15.42
C PHE A 122 7.77 -13.02 -16.03
N LEU A 123 6.76 -12.86 -15.18
CA LEU A 123 5.36 -12.78 -15.59
C LEU A 123 4.68 -11.78 -14.67
N PHE A 124 4.06 -10.77 -15.26
CA PHE A 124 3.21 -9.83 -14.53
C PHE A 124 2.02 -9.41 -15.38
N THR A 125 1.00 -8.85 -14.74
CA THR A 125 -0.07 -8.15 -15.44
C THR A 125 0.09 -6.65 -15.33
N VAL A 126 -0.41 -5.92 -16.31
CA VAL A 126 -0.51 -4.47 -16.30
C VAL A 126 -1.95 -4.06 -16.61
N SER A 127 -2.48 -3.11 -15.84
CA SER A 127 -3.81 -2.53 -16.02
C SER A 127 -3.72 -1.02 -16.00
N LYS A 128 -4.47 -0.37 -16.90
CA LYS A 128 -4.71 1.08 -16.84
C LYS A 128 -5.80 1.34 -15.80
N THR A 129 -5.63 2.38 -14.99
CA THR A 129 -6.68 2.92 -14.11
C THR A 129 -6.97 4.37 -14.51
N GLU A 130 -8.00 4.97 -13.93
CA GLU A 130 -8.29 6.40 -14.14
C GLU A 130 -7.06 7.28 -13.85
N ASN A 131 -6.38 7.02 -12.73
CA ASN A 131 -5.31 7.86 -12.21
C ASN A 131 -3.90 7.40 -12.57
N GLY A 132 -3.71 6.19 -13.11
CA GLY A 132 -2.37 5.66 -13.35
C GLY A 132 -2.35 4.24 -13.87
N ILE A 133 -1.42 3.45 -13.32
CA ILE A 133 -1.15 2.07 -13.72
C ILE A 133 -1.06 1.19 -12.47
N VAL A 134 -1.56 -0.04 -12.60
CA VAL A 134 -1.38 -1.11 -11.62
C VAL A 134 -0.68 -2.27 -12.31
N LEU A 135 0.39 -2.78 -11.71
CA LEU A 135 1.02 -4.02 -12.10
C LEU A 135 0.87 -5.06 -11.00
N LYS A 136 0.67 -6.32 -11.39
CA LYS A 136 0.64 -7.45 -10.46
C LYS A 136 1.67 -8.50 -10.86
N GLY A 137 2.61 -8.78 -9.97
CA GLY A 137 3.69 -9.74 -10.16
C GLY A 137 3.20 -11.16 -9.92
N ILE A 138 3.60 -12.08 -10.80
CA ILE A 138 3.22 -13.51 -10.75
C ILE A 138 4.48 -14.38 -10.68
N GLU A 139 5.49 -14.07 -11.51
CA GLU A 139 6.79 -14.73 -11.52
C GLU A 139 7.90 -13.69 -11.77
N GLY A 140 9.10 -13.93 -11.25
CA GLY A 140 10.28 -13.12 -11.57
C GLY A 140 10.31 -11.71 -10.97
N THR A 141 9.39 -11.39 -10.05
CA THR A 141 9.30 -10.09 -9.38
C THR A 141 9.35 -10.26 -7.86
N ALA A 142 10.05 -9.38 -7.17
CA ALA A 142 10.06 -9.30 -5.71
C ALA A 142 8.78 -8.67 -5.13
N TRP A 143 8.00 -8.02 -5.99
CA TRP A 143 6.75 -7.35 -5.66
C TRP A 143 5.55 -8.17 -6.17
N THR A 144 4.47 -8.16 -5.39
CA THR A 144 3.16 -8.71 -5.79
C THR A 144 2.31 -7.68 -6.52
N ASP A 145 2.42 -6.41 -6.11
CA ASP A 145 1.65 -5.30 -6.65
C ASP A 145 2.53 -4.04 -6.68
N LEU A 146 2.50 -3.34 -7.82
CA LEU A 146 2.98 -1.97 -7.95
C LEU A 146 1.82 -1.11 -8.43
N SER A 147 1.65 0.05 -7.80
CA SER A 147 0.67 1.03 -8.25
C SER A 147 1.27 2.41 -8.15
N PHE A 148 1.11 3.18 -9.23
CA PHE A 148 1.62 4.53 -9.31
C PHE A 148 0.72 5.38 -10.21
N SER A 149 0.58 6.64 -9.83
CA SER A 149 -0.07 7.64 -10.65
C SER A 149 0.83 8.00 -11.81
N LEU A 150 0.26 8.11 -13.01
CA LEU A 150 1.00 8.48 -14.20
C LEU A 150 0.15 9.44 -15.04
N PRO A 151 0.64 10.66 -15.34
CA PRO A 151 -0.07 11.55 -16.25
C PRO A 151 -0.09 10.94 -17.66
N GLU A 152 -0.92 11.53 -18.53
CA GLU A 152 -0.97 11.15 -19.94
C GLU A 152 0.41 11.31 -20.61
N ASN A 153 0.87 10.29 -21.33
CA ASN A 153 2.23 10.15 -21.86
C ASN A 153 3.36 10.15 -20.80
N GLY A 154 3.02 10.05 -19.52
CA GLY A 154 3.99 9.87 -18.45
C GLY A 154 4.68 8.51 -18.55
N LYS A 155 5.91 8.43 -18.04
CA LYS A 155 6.74 7.21 -18.05
C LYS A 155 7.18 6.84 -16.65
N GLN A 156 7.21 5.54 -16.36
CA GLN A 156 7.77 4.97 -15.14
C GLN A 156 8.65 3.78 -15.51
N GLU A 157 9.87 3.75 -15.02
CA GLU A 157 10.76 2.60 -15.14
C GLU A 157 10.48 1.62 -14.00
N ILE A 158 10.48 0.32 -14.31
CA ILE A 158 10.34 -0.77 -13.35
C ILE A 158 11.40 -1.85 -13.58
N ASP A 159 11.75 -2.54 -12.51
CA ASP A 159 12.63 -3.70 -12.50
C ASP A 159 12.07 -4.82 -11.58
N GLN A 160 12.86 -5.86 -11.36
CA GLN A 160 12.46 -6.99 -10.53
C GLN A 160 12.21 -6.62 -9.06
N TYR A 161 12.71 -5.47 -8.60
CA TYR A 161 12.59 -5.00 -7.22
C TYR A 161 11.54 -3.90 -7.04
N GLY A 162 11.14 -3.21 -8.10
CA GLY A 162 10.02 -2.26 -8.04
C GLY A 162 10.11 -1.14 -9.07
N MET A 163 9.69 0.05 -8.65
CA MET A 163 9.90 1.28 -9.42
C MET A 163 11.34 1.73 -9.31
N VAL A 164 11.92 2.17 -10.43
CA VAL A 164 13.27 2.74 -10.51
C VAL A 164 13.17 4.27 -10.62
N ASN A 165 14.04 4.97 -9.90
CA ASN A 165 14.13 6.44 -9.92
C ASN A 165 15.15 6.95 -10.95
#